data_AF-A0A0S2TAP2-F1
#
_entry.id   AF-A0A0S2TAP2-F1
#
_cell.length_a   1.000
_cell.length_b   1.000
_cell.length_c   1.000
_cell.angle_alpha   90.00
_cell.angle_beta   90.00
_cell.angle_gamma   90.00
#
_symmetry.space_group_name_H-M   'P 1'
#
loop_
_entity.id
_entity.type
_entity.pdbx_description
1 polymer ?
#
loop_
_entity_poly.entity_id
_entity_poly.type
_entity_poly.pdbx_seq_one_letter_code
_entity_poly.pdbx_strand_id
1 'polypeptide(L)'
;MGRYRTLHKDFKNPLRALYAASGAPRAPQTLITKEGSEINVDRGDVPIWEAYFSSRTCRVEIETSLFKIIPNHPDHPPYYIRGCAQGFTHEPERWCKREARSPLIAALEAAEASIYSQHGEDGVVQRLLEHIPAPHRCVVEFGAYDGICMSNSRHLLSDKGWGGFLIEADKRFFADLSKLYGGNNKVTLHNGFVTEENINDLFRQADVPVDFEVLSIDIDSIDYYVWRGLTEFRPKIVIIEYNSSILPDKEYVVPKADAARLGATSKEGASILSLYKLALAKGYRLVYGELSGANLFFLHESCTEHLDLSGIELVDTYQPPQFGVLAGGEAPNGRGYPAPK
;
A
#
# COMPACT_ATOMS: atom_id res chain seq x y z
N MET A 1 13.22 21.58 -6.55
CA MET A 1 11.91 22.03 -5.99
C MET A 1 10.83 21.11 -6.52
N GLY A 2 10.58 20.04 -5.76
CA GLY A 2 9.84 18.86 -6.21
C GLY A 2 8.35 19.12 -6.38
N ARG A 3 7.80 18.58 -7.46
CA ARG A 3 6.36 18.51 -7.74
C ARG A 3 5.71 17.43 -6.86
N TYR A 4 5.59 17.69 -5.57
CA TYR A 4 4.51 17.09 -4.80
C TYR A 4 3.29 17.97 -5.05
N ARG A 5 2.25 17.43 -5.69
CA ARG A 5 0.94 18.09 -5.63
C ARG A 5 0.51 17.99 -4.18
N THR A 6 0.77 19.05 -3.41
CA THR A 6 0.04 19.30 -2.18
C THR A 6 -1.44 19.02 -2.45
N LEU A 7 -2.00 18.03 -1.75
CA LEU A 7 -3.43 17.72 -1.65
C LEU A 7 -4.27 18.97 -1.28
N HIS A 8 -3.64 20.11 -1.00
CA HIS A 8 -4.21 21.44 -0.87
C HIS A 8 -5.29 21.79 -1.93
N LYS A 9 -5.26 21.23 -3.15
CA LYS A 9 -6.39 21.42 -4.10
C LYS A 9 -7.58 20.50 -3.82
N ASP A 10 -7.33 19.28 -3.35
CA ASP A 10 -8.39 18.31 -3.00
C ASP A 10 -9.02 18.64 -1.64
N PHE A 11 -8.26 19.23 -0.71
CA PHE A 11 -8.75 19.82 0.55
C PHE A 11 -9.51 21.15 0.39
N LYS A 12 -9.52 21.75 -0.81
CA LYS A 12 -10.41 22.90 -1.12
C LYS A 12 -11.84 22.47 -1.46
N ASN A 13 -12.06 21.16 -1.64
CA ASN A 13 -13.38 20.59 -1.88
C ASN A 13 -13.69 19.58 -0.75
N PRO A 14 -14.48 19.96 0.27
CA PRO A 14 -14.80 19.12 1.41
C PRO A 14 -15.31 17.71 1.05
N LEU A 15 -16.04 17.58 -0.05
CA LEU A 15 -16.58 16.30 -0.52
C LEU A 15 -15.47 15.38 -1.08
N ARG A 16 -14.50 15.94 -1.82
CA ARG A 16 -13.34 15.17 -2.29
C ARG A 16 -12.41 14.76 -1.16
N ALA A 17 -12.21 15.65 -0.18
CA ALA A 17 -11.46 15.31 1.03
C ALA A 17 -12.14 14.18 1.81
N LEU A 18 -13.48 14.21 1.93
CA LEU A 18 -14.27 13.15 2.56
C LEU A 18 -14.18 11.83 1.77
N TYR A 19 -14.33 11.86 0.44
CA TYR A 19 -14.21 10.66 -0.39
C TYR A 19 -12.79 10.06 -0.34
N ALA A 20 -11.76 10.89 -0.37
CA ALA A 20 -10.37 10.46 -0.29
C ALA A 20 -10.01 9.91 1.10
N ALA A 21 -10.56 10.51 2.16
CA ALA A 21 -10.28 10.12 3.53
C ALA A 21 -11.06 8.85 3.92
N SER A 22 -12.37 8.80 3.68
CA SER A 22 -13.28 7.78 4.22
C SER A 22 -13.64 6.66 3.24
N GLY A 23 -13.34 6.83 1.95
CA GLY A 23 -13.82 5.95 0.88
C GLY A 23 -15.35 5.86 0.74
N ALA A 24 -16.13 6.73 1.39
CA ALA A 24 -17.54 6.42 1.68
C ALA A 24 -18.58 7.19 0.82
N PRO A 25 -19.83 6.66 0.62
CA PRO A 25 -20.36 5.44 1.24
C PRO A 25 -21.08 4.41 0.33
N ARG A 26 -20.91 3.13 0.70
CA ARG A 26 -21.92 2.07 0.55
C ARG A 26 -22.84 1.94 1.79
N ALA A 27 -22.66 2.72 2.86
CA ALA A 27 -23.41 2.66 4.12
C ALA A 27 -23.65 4.05 4.79
N PRO A 28 -24.67 4.25 5.64
CA PRO A 28 -24.95 5.53 6.31
C PRO A 28 -23.78 6.06 7.16
N GLN A 29 -23.61 7.38 7.22
CA GLN A 29 -22.59 8.10 7.99
C GLN A 29 -23.25 9.05 9.00
N THR A 30 -22.58 9.35 10.12
CA THR A 30 -23.09 10.26 11.15
C THR A 30 -22.22 11.53 11.23
N LEU A 31 -22.81 12.69 10.99
CA LEU A 31 -22.22 14.02 11.18
C LEU A 31 -22.54 14.54 12.57
N ILE A 32 -21.65 15.36 13.15
CA ILE A 32 -21.82 15.91 14.50
C ILE A 32 -21.76 17.43 14.44
N THR A 33 -22.79 18.11 14.94
CA THR A 33 -22.78 19.57 15.05
C THR A 33 -21.84 20.04 16.15
N LYS A 34 -21.51 21.33 16.18
CA LYS A 34 -20.70 21.91 17.26
C LYS A 34 -21.35 21.74 18.64
N GLU A 35 -22.67 21.65 18.67
CA GLU A 35 -23.51 21.45 19.86
C GLU A 35 -23.68 19.96 20.22
N GLY A 36 -23.06 19.05 19.46
CA GLY A 36 -23.10 17.61 19.71
C GLY A 36 -24.32 16.89 19.13
N SER A 37 -25.10 17.54 18.26
CA SER A 37 -26.25 16.88 17.60
C SER A 37 -25.80 15.99 16.46
N GLU A 38 -26.38 14.80 16.35
CA GLU A 38 -26.05 13.81 15.32
C GLU A 38 -26.98 13.91 14.10
N ILE A 39 -26.41 13.83 12.90
CA ILE A 39 -27.14 13.85 11.63
C ILE A 39 -26.69 12.66 10.80
N ASN A 40 -27.62 11.75 10.46
CA ASN A 40 -27.31 10.60 9.62
C ASN A 40 -27.49 10.95 8.13
N VAL A 41 -26.52 10.54 7.30
CA VAL A 41 -26.44 10.88 5.87
C VAL A 41 -26.11 9.64 5.04
N ASP A 42 -26.58 9.57 3.80
CA ASP A 42 -26.30 8.45 2.90
C ASP A 42 -25.98 8.87 1.46
N ARG A 43 -25.85 7.87 0.56
CA ARG A 43 -25.47 8.09 -0.85
C ARG A 43 -26.53 8.88 -1.65
N GLY A 44 -27.79 8.86 -1.24
CA GLY A 44 -28.88 9.61 -1.85
C GLY A 44 -28.73 11.13 -1.70
N ASP A 45 -27.95 11.56 -0.70
CA ASP A 45 -27.74 12.99 -0.42
C ASP A 45 -26.59 13.60 -1.24
N VAL A 46 -25.84 12.80 -2.01
CA VAL A 46 -24.63 13.22 -2.75
C VAL A 46 -24.84 14.46 -3.64
N PRO A 47 -25.93 14.57 -4.43
CA PRO A 47 -26.16 15.77 -5.25
C PRO A 47 -26.37 17.05 -4.41
N ILE A 48 -26.94 16.91 -3.21
CA ILE A 48 -27.17 18.02 -2.27
C ILE A 48 -25.82 18.45 -1.66
N TRP A 49 -24.98 17.48 -1.31
CA TRP A 49 -23.65 17.74 -0.77
C TRP A 49 -22.69 18.33 -1.80
N GLU A 50 -22.72 17.90 -3.06
CA GLU A 50 -21.93 18.50 -4.15
C GLU A 50 -22.21 20.00 -4.33
N ALA A 51 -23.48 20.40 -4.17
CA ALA A 51 -23.89 21.80 -4.20
C ALA A 51 -23.41 22.57 -2.95
N TYR A 52 -23.58 21.98 -1.77
CA TYR A 52 -23.30 22.58 -0.46
C TYR A 52 -21.80 22.68 -0.10
N PHE A 53 -20.97 21.78 -0.63
CA PHE A 53 -19.53 21.70 -0.38
C PHE A 53 -18.68 22.30 -1.50
N SER A 54 -19.29 23.08 -2.40
CA SER A 54 -18.53 23.82 -3.38
C SER A 54 -17.68 24.90 -2.70
N SER A 55 -16.50 25.22 -3.24
CA SER A 55 -15.63 26.28 -2.70
C SER A 55 -16.27 27.69 -2.73
N ARG A 56 -17.47 27.83 -3.33
CA ARG A 56 -18.29 29.04 -3.32
C ARG A 56 -19.16 29.15 -2.06
N THR A 57 -19.48 28.04 -1.42
CA THR A 57 -20.48 27.93 -0.34
C THR A 57 -19.87 27.67 1.04
N CYS A 58 -18.68 27.08 1.12
CA CYS A 58 -17.97 26.90 2.40
C CYS A 58 -16.44 26.82 2.24
N ARG A 59 -15.74 26.97 3.37
CA ARG A 59 -14.30 26.69 3.56
C ARG A 59 -14.13 25.49 4.48
N VAL A 60 -13.04 24.73 4.30
CA VAL A 60 -12.65 23.61 5.17
C VAL A 60 -11.37 23.94 5.91
N GLU A 61 -11.35 23.64 7.20
CA GLU A 61 -10.17 23.63 8.06
C GLU A 61 -10.01 22.22 8.68
N ILE A 62 -8.81 21.87 9.12
CA ILE A 62 -8.55 20.59 9.80
C ILE A 62 -8.26 20.92 11.27
N GLU A 63 -9.02 20.33 12.19
CA GLU A 63 -8.85 20.49 13.64
C GLU A 63 -8.93 19.13 14.34
N THR A 64 -7.86 18.70 15.00
CA THR A 64 -7.85 17.54 15.90
C THR A 64 -8.53 16.29 15.30
N SER A 65 -8.14 15.91 14.07
CA SER A 65 -8.70 14.79 13.26
C SER A 65 -10.10 14.97 12.66
N LEU A 66 -10.71 16.16 12.82
CA LEU A 66 -11.99 16.52 12.22
C LEU A 66 -11.78 17.49 11.05
N PHE A 67 -12.61 17.37 10.02
CA PHE A 67 -12.78 18.44 9.04
C PHE A 67 -13.80 19.44 9.61
N LYS A 68 -13.35 20.65 9.90
CA LYS A 68 -14.21 21.78 10.29
C LYS A 68 -14.71 22.47 9.04
N ILE A 69 -16.02 22.41 8.82
CA ILE A 69 -16.68 23.07 7.71
C ILE A 69 -17.17 24.44 8.18
N ILE A 70 -16.76 25.49 7.48
CA ILE A 70 -17.14 26.88 7.73
C ILE A 70 -17.95 27.37 6.53
N PRO A 71 -19.29 27.36 6.61
CA PRO A 71 -20.13 27.96 5.57
C PRO A 71 -19.79 29.44 5.36
N ASN A 72 -19.79 29.90 4.10
CA ASN A 72 -19.56 31.30 3.76
C ASN A 72 -20.78 32.17 4.08
N HIS A 73 -21.95 31.54 4.29
CA HIS A 73 -23.18 32.23 4.63
C HIS A 73 -23.23 32.52 6.14
N PRO A 74 -23.48 33.78 6.56
CA PRO A 74 -23.26 34.23 7.95
C PRO A 74 -24.17 33.56 8.98
N ASP A 75 -25.35 33.08 8.57
CA ASP A 75 -26.32 32.44 9.46
C ASP A 75 -26.08 30.94 9.71
N HIS A 76 -25.09 30.33 9.05
CA HIS A 76 -24.80 28.91 9.22
C HIS A 76 -23.55 28.70 10.09
N PRO A 77 -23.70 28.13 11.29
CA PRO A 77 -22.56 27.90 12.17
C PRO A 77 -21.62 26.81 11.62
N PRO A 78 -20.33 26.83 12.00
CA PRO A 78 -19.41 25.76 11.63
C PRO A 78 -19.86 24.42 12.20
N TYR A 79 -19.65 23.35 11.45
CA TYR A 79 -19.92 21.98 11.87
C TYR A 79 -18.77 21.05 11.50
N TYR A 80 -18.72 19.87 12.11
CA TYR A 80 -17.58 18.97 11.97
C TYR A 80 -17.98 17.69 11.26
N ILE A 81 -17.11 17.26 10.35
CA ILE A 81 -17.17 15.93 9.77
C ILE A 81 -16.00 15.15 10.34
N ARG A 82 -16.26 13.91 10.77
CA ARG A 82 -15.20 13.00 11.18
C ARG A 82 -14.30 12.77 9.98
N GLY A 83 -13.10 13.33 9.99
CA GLY A 83 -12.11 13.04 8.97
C GLY A 83 -11.56 11.64 9.20
N CYS A 84 -11.02 11.00 8.15
CA CYS A 84 -9.98 10.03 8.43
C CYS A 84 -8.75 10.82 8.82
N ALA A 85 -8.15 10.43 9.93
CA ALA A 85 -6.87 10.93 10.42
C ALA A 85 -5.70 10.52 9.50
N GLN A 86 -5.87 10.56 8.18
CA GLN A 86 -4.84 10.24 7.20
C GLN A 86 -4.34 11.52 6.53
N GLY A 87 -3.89 12.45 7.36
CA GLY A 87 -2.66 13.16 7.07
C GLY A 87 -1.57 12.46 7.85
N PHE A 88 -0.90 11.46 7.27
CA PHE A 88 0.30 10.88 7.87
C PHE A 88 1.45 11.87 7.76
N THR A 89 1.45 12.89 8.61
CA THR A 89 2.71 13.48 9.10
C THR A 89 3.11 12.69 10.33
N HIS A 90 3.40 11.42 10.11
CA HIS A 90 4.17 10.63 11.05
C HIS A 90 5.53 10.48 10.39
N GLU A 91 6.60 10.78 11.11
CA GLU A 91 7.94 10.31 10.76
C GLU A 91 8.01 8.90 11.36
N PRO A 92 7.65 7.85 10.61
CA PRO A 92 7.61 6.52 11.19
C PRO A 92 9.02 6.14 11.64
N GLU A 93 9.12 5.68 12.87
CA GLU A 93 10.38 5.19 13.41
C GLU A 93 10.36 3.66 13.44
N ARG A 94 11.53 3.05 13.20
CA ARG A 94 11.70 1.61 13.36
C ARG A 94 11.27 1.18 14.75
N TRP A 95 10.38 0.19 14.82
CA TRP A 95 9.85 -0.35 16.07
C TRP A 95 10.95 -0.97 16.95
N CYS A 96 11.77 -1.84 16.38
CA CYS A 96 12.87 -2.48 17.10
C CYS A 96 14.20 -1.78 16.80
N LYS A 97 14.80 -1.16 17.82
CA LYS A 97 16.14 -0.56 17.74
C LYS A 97 17.13 -1.42 18.53
N ARG A 98 17.62 -2.51 17.93
CA ARG A 98 18.73 -3.30 18.51
C ARG A 98 20.06 -2.56 18.29
N GLU A 99 20.99 -2.67 19.24
CA GLU A 99 22.34 -2.08 19.11
C GLU A 99 23.14 -2.70 17.96
N ALA A 100 23.05 -4.02 17.77
CA ALA A 100 23.72 -4.75 16.69
C ALA A 100 22.82 -4.89 15.45
N ARG A 101 22.41 -3.76 14.86
CA ARG A 101 21.58 -3.75 13.64
C ARG A 101 22.44 -3.92 12.38
N SER A 102 21.97 -4.72 11.44
CA SER A 102 22.62 -4.87 10.12
C SER A 102 22.71 -3.51 9.40
N PRO A 103 23.89 -3.14 8.86
CA PRO A 103 24.05 -1.91 8.06
C PRO A 103 23.11 -1.83 6.87
N LEU A 104 22.72 -2.98 6.29
CA LEU A 104 21.80 -3.02 5.16
C LEU A 104 20.42 -2.49 5.55
N ILE A 105 19.87 -2.88 6.71
CA ILE A 105 18.54 -2.43 7.13
C ILE A 105 18.56 -0.91 7.36
N ALA A 106 19.62 -0.36 7.96
CA ALA A 106 19.78 1.08 8.13
C ALA A 106 19.90 1.81 6.78
N ALA A 107 20.61 1.22 5.81
CA ALA A 107 20.73 1.77 4.47
C ALA A 107 19.40 1.78 3.71
N LEU A 108 18.60 0.70 3.81
CA LEU A 108 17.28 0.60 3.18
C LEU A 108 16.27 1.55 3.84
N GLU A 109 16.32 1.70 5.16
CA GLU A 109 15.52 2.68 5.90
C GLU A 109 15.80 4.11 5.46
N ALA A 110 17.08 4.49 5.37
CA ALA A 110 17.46 5.80 4.86
C ALA A 110 17.16 6.00 3.37
N ALA A 111 16.86 4.92 2.63
CA ALA A 111 16.55 4.98 1.21
C ALA A 111 15.06 5.12 0.92
N GLU A 112 14.16 4.88 1.88
CA GLU A 112 12.72 5.00 1.66
C GLU A 112 12.36 6.36 1.05
N ALA A 113 11.71 6.31 -0.12
CA ALA A 113 11.29 7.49 -0.85
C ALA A 113 10.10 7.13 -1.74
N SER A 114 9.05 7.96 -1.71
CA SER A 114 7.85 7.78 -2.52
C SER A 114 7.88 8.72 -3.72
N ILE A 115 8.27 8.22 -4.88
CA ILE A 115 8.17 8.96 -6.15
C ILE A 115 6.75 8.79 -6.71
N TYR A 116 6.29 7.54 -6.75
CA TYR A 116 4.93 7.13 -7.11
C TYR A 116 4.33 6.12 -6.13
N SER A 117 5.16 5.35 -5.41
CA SER A 117 4.71 4.36 -4.43
C SER A 117 4.10 5.00 -3.19
N GLN A 118 3.41 4.22 -2.36
CA GLN A 118 2.67 4.75 -1.21
C GLN A 118 3.56 5.02 0.00
N HIS A 119 4.47 4.11 0.33
CA HIS A 119 5.16 4.06 1.64
C HIS A 119 6.68 3.99 1.56
N GLY A 120 7.27 4.35 0.42
CA GLY A 120 8.73 4.47 0.26
C GLY A 120 9.37 3.33 -0.53
N GLU A 121 8.56 2.43 -1.08
CA GLU A 121 8.98 1.28 -1.87
C GLU A 121 9.90 1.64 -3.04
N ASP A 122 9.65 2.76 -3.75
CA ASP A 122 10.50 3.17 -4.88
C ASP A 122 11.98 3.28 -4.47
N GLY A 123 12.23 3.92 -3.33
CA GLY A 123 13.57 4.13 -2.80
C GLY A 123 14.25 2.84 -2.32
N VAL A 124 13.50 1.95 -1.66
CA VAL A 124 13.99 0.63 -1.23
C VAL A 124 14.36 -0.22 -2.43
N VAL A 125 13.48 -0.30 -3.43
CA VAL A 125 13.73 -1.05 -4.67
C VAL A 125 14.94 -0.49 -5.40
N GLN A 126 15.04 0.84 -5.51
CA GLN A 126 16.20 1.46 -6.15
C GLN A 126 17.50 1.12 -5.42
N ARG A 127 17.54 1.18 -4.09
CA ARG A 127 18.73 0.83 -3.31
C ARG A 127 19.13 -0.64 -3.47
N LEU A 128 18.17 -1.56 -3.53
CA LEU A 128 18.47 -2.98 -3.79
C LEU A 128 19.04 -3.17 -5.21
N LEU A 129 18.48 -2.50 -6.21
CA LEU A 129 18.91 -2.57 -7.61
C LEU A 129 20.27 -1.89 -7.89
N GLU A 130 20.81 -1.09 -6.95
CA GLU A 130 22.20 -0.60 -7.03
C GLU A 130 23.22 -1.75 -6.94
N HIS A 131 22.85 -2.86 -6.29
CA HIS A 131 23.71 -4.01 -6.07
C HIS A 131 23.32 -5.23 -6.91
N ILE A 132 22.03 -5.38 -7.22
CA ILE A 132 21.49 -6.56 -7.90
C ILE A 132 21.50 -6.36 -9.42
N PRO A 133 22.13 -7.26 -10.20
CA PRO A 133 22.10 -7.18 -11.66
C PRO A 133 20.67 -7.26 -12.22
N ALA A 134 20.34 -6.34 -13.12
CA ALA A 134 19.03 -6.20 -13.74
C ALA A 134 19.09 -6.34 -15.29
N PRO A 135 19.47 -7.50 -15.84
CA PRO A 135 19.59 -7.71 -17.28
C PRO A 135 18.25 -7.62 -18.02
N HIS A 136 17.14 -8.08 -17.42
CA HIS A 136 15.84 -8.06 -18.08
C HIS A 136 15.16 -6.69 -17.98
N ARG A 137 15.44 -5.95 -16.91
CA ARG A 137 14.77 -4.68 -16.58
C ARG A 137 13.26 -4.87 -16.62
N CYS A 138 12.78 -5.87 -15.90
CA CYS A 138 11.38 -6.28 -15.89
C CYS A 138 10.79 -6.19 -14.48
N VAL A 139 9.64 -5.53 -14.38
CA VAL A 139 8.81 -5.46 -13.17
C VAL A 139 7.44 -6.06 -13.42
N VAL A 140 6.93 -6.84 -12.48
CA VAL A 140 5.57 -7.36 -12.48
C VAL A 140 4.84 -6.81 -11.28
N GLU A 141 3.64 -6.26 -11.46
CA GLU A 141 2.83 -5.71 -10.38
C GLU A 141 1.40 -6.26 -10.46
N PHE A 142 0.94 -6.83 -9.35
CA PHE A 142 -0.45 -7.21 -9.15
C PHE A 142 -1.16 -6.10 -8.37
N GLY A 143 -2.41 -5.80 -8.72
CA GLY A 143 -3.13 -4.66 -8.13
C GLY A 143 -2.62 -3.33 -8.68
N ALA A 144 -2.26 -3.29 -9.97
CA ALA A 144 -1.63 -2.12 -10.59
C ALA A 144 -2.55 -0.88 -10.66
N TYR A 145 -3.83 -1.01 -10.30
CA TYR A 145 -4.79 0.08 -10.20
C TYR A 145 -4.84 0.91 -11.50
N ASP A 146 -4.65 2.23 -11.43
CA ASP A 146 -4.59 3.14 -12.58
C ASP A 146 -3.15 3.33 -13.13
N GLY A 147 -2.17 2.64 -12.54
CA GLY A 147 -0.75 2.76 -12.88
C GLY A 147 -0.11 4.10 -12.52
N ILE A 148 -0.76 4.93 -11.72
CA ILE A 148 -0.27 6.23 -11.24
C ILE A 148 -0.29 6.28 -9.72
N CYS A 149 -1.46 6.07 -9.14
CA CYS A 149 -1.71 6.17 -7.73
C CYS A 149 -1.04 4.99 -7.03
N MET A 150 -0.13 5.27 -6.10
CA MET A 150 0.47 4.28 -5.20
C MET A 150 1.21 3.14 -5.93
N SER A 151 1.66 3.37 -7.18
CA SER A 151 2.26 2.30 -7.99
C SER A 151 3.71 2.03 -7.62
N ASN A 152 4.00 0.76 -7.32
CA ASN A 152 5.35 0.26 -7.02
C ASN A 152 6.18 0.01 -8.31
N SER A 153 5.55 -0.05 -9.49
CA SER A 153 6.24 -0.27 -10.76
C SER A 153 6.52 1.00 -11.56
N ARG A 154 5.74 2.07 -11.36
CA ARG A 154 5.74 3.25 -12.24
C ARG A 154 7.10 3.91 -12.36
N HIS A 155 7.89 3.99 -11.28
CA HIS A 155 9.21 4.60 -11.34
C HIS A 155 10.14 3.84 -12.28
N LEU A 156 10.14 2.50 -12.21
CA LEU A 156 10.92 1.65 -13.10
C LEU A 156 10.45 1.78 -14.56
N LEU A 157 9.14 1.72 -14.78
CA LEU A 157 8.57 1.77 -16.13
C LEU A 157 8.78 3.13 -16.81
N SER A 158 8.40 4.21 -16.12
CA SER A 158 8.29 5.54 -16.72
C SER A 158 9.61 6.30 -16.72
N ASP A 159 10.38 6.18 -15.62
CA ASP A 159 11.58 7.00 -15.43
C ASP A 159 12.86 6.21 -15.77
N LYS A 160 12.85 4.88 -15.62
CA LYS A 160 14.00 4.00 -15.94
C LYS A 160 13.84 3.24 -17.27
N GLY A 161 12.66 3.32 -17.90
CA GLY A 161 12.39 2.70 -19.21
C GLY A 161 12.38 1.17 -19.21
N TRP A 162 12.05 0.58 -18.06
CA TRP A 162 11.87 -0.86 -17.88
C TRP A 162 10.64 -1.37 -18.62
N GLY A 163 10.61 -2.67 -18.88
CA GLY A 163 9.39 -3.36 -19.28
C GLY A 163 8.64 -3.90 -18.08
N GLY A 164 7.42 -4.37 -18.29
CA GLY A 164 6.69 -4.99 -17.20
C GLY A 164 5.39 -5.67 -17.57
N PHE A 165 4.84 -6.37 -16.60
CA PHE A 165 3.54 -7.02 -16.69
C PHE A 165 2.65 -6.50 -15.56
N LEU A 166 1.59 -5.76 -15.92
CA LEU A 166 0.70 -5.12 -14.97
C LEU A 166 -0.66 -5.81 -14.97
N ILE A 167 -1.12 -6.22 -13.80
CA ILE A 167 -2.37 -6.95 -13.61
C ILE A 167 -3.32 -6.14 -12.73
N GLU A 168 -4.53 -5.90 -13.23
CA GLU A 168 -5.59 -5.22 -12.49
C GLU A 168 -6.95 -5.88 -12.75
N ALA A 169 -7.66 -6.28 -11.69
CA ALA A 169 -8.91 -7.02 -11.80
C ALA A 169 -10.12 -6.11 -12.06
N ASP A 170 -10.15 -4.91 -11.46
CA ASP A 170 -11.24 -3.97 -11.63
C ASP A 170 -11.17 -3.27 -13.00
N LYS A 171 -12.17 -3.53 -13.83
CA LYS A 171 -12.28 -2.97 -15.18
C LYS A 171 -12.20 -1.45 -15.25
N ARG A 172 -12.58 -0.74 -14.17
CA ARG A 172 -12.57 0.72 -14.13
C ARG A 172 -11.13 1.23 -14.05
N PHE A 173 -10.35 0.69 -13.10
CA PHE A 173 -8.95 1.06 -12.94
C PHE A 173 -8.10 0.54 -14.10
N PHE A 174 -8.40 -0.68 -14.58
CA PHE A 174 -7.76 -1.22 -15.76
C PHE A 174 -7.97 -0.33 -17.01
N ALA A 175 -9.12 0.33 -17.16
CA ALA A 175 -9.36 1.23 -18.30
C ALA A 175 -8.38 2.42 -18.29
N ASP A 176 -8.12 3.00 -17.11
CA ASP A 176 -7.13 4.07 -16.95
C ASP A 176 -5.70 3.56 -17.12
N LEU A 177 -5.38 2.39 -16.56
CA LEU A 177 -4.11 1.70 -16.75
C LEU A 177 -3.82 1.42 -18.24
N SER A 178 -4.82 0.92 -18.96
CA SER A 178 -4.74 0.62 -20.40
C SER A 178 -4.60 1.89 -21.23
N LYS A 179 -5.29 2.97 -20.86
CA LYS A 179 -5.09 4.26 -21.51
C LYS A 179 -3.68 4.80 -21.31
N LEU A 180 -3.09 4.57 -20.14
CA LEU A 180 -1.75 5.02 -19.79
C LEU A 180 -0.65 4.21 -20.49
N TYR A 181 -0.74 2.88 -20.46
CA TYR A 181 0.33 1.98 -20.90
C TYR A 181 0.03 1.21 -22.20
N GLY A 182 -1.19 1.26 -22.74
CA GLY A 182 -1.58 0.45 -23.91
C GLY A 182 -0.81 0.74 -25.20
N GLY A 183 -0.15 1.91 -25.30
CA GLY A 183 0.76 2.23 -26.40
C GLY A 183 2.23 1.86 -26.15
N ASN A 184 2.57 1.34 -24.96
CA ASN A 184 3.93 1.01 -24.58
C ASN A 184 4.24 -0.46 -24.93
N ASN A 185 5.06 -0.68 -25.95
CA ASN A 185 5.43 -2.01 -26.43
C ASN A 185 6.30 -2.84 -25.46
N LYS A 186 6.74 -2.27 -24.34
CA LYS A 186 7.46 -2.97 -23.27
C LYS A 186 6.56 -3.38 -22.11
N VAL A 187 5.29 -2.99 -22.13
CA VAL A 187 4.35 -3.24 -21.02
C VAL A 187 3.21 -4.12 -21.51
N THR A 188 3.08 -5.30 -20.91
CA THR A 188 1.95 -6.20 -21.09
C THR A 188 0.92 -5.89 -20.00
N LEU A 189 -0.36 -5.90 -20.37
CA LEU A 189 -1.47 -5.62 -19.45
C LEU A 189 -2.43 -6.81 -19.39
N HIS A 190 -2.88 -7.17 -18.19
CA HIS A 190 -3.94 -8.17 -18.00
C HIS A 190 -5.08 -7.62 -17.15
N ASN A 191 -6.31 -7.70 -17.66
CA ASN A 191 -7.50 -7.43 -16.88
C ASN A 191 -8.08 -8.74 -16.35
N GLY A 192 -7.87 -9.01 -15.06
CA GLY A 192 -8.36 -10.22 -14.43
C GLY A 192 -7.75 -10.46 -13.06
N PHE A 193 -8.30 -11.45 -12.36
CA PHE A 193 -7.75 -11.89 -11.09
C PHE A 193 -6.53 -12.77 -11.30
N VAL A 194 -5.48 -12.50 -10.53
CA VAL A 194 -4.40 -13.45 -10.31
C VAL A 194 -4.79 -14.38 -9.15
N THR A 195 -4.50 -15.66 -9.31
CA THR A 195 -4.85 -16.72 -8.38
C THR A 195 -3.68 -17.67 -8.23
N GLU A 196 -3.69 -18.49 -7.19
CA GLU A 196 -2.70 -19.55 -7.00
C GLU A 196 -2.63 -20.49 -8.21
N GLU A 197 -3.78 -20.77 -8.84
CA GLU A 197 -3.91 -21.73 -9.92
C GLU A 197 -3.46 -21.18 -11.29
N ASN A 198 -3.69 -19.90 -11.56
CA ASN A 198 -3.45 -19.32 -12.89
C ASN A 198 -2.14 -18.54 -13.03
N ILE A 199 -1.44 -18.24 -11.94
CA ILE A 199 -0.33 -17.29 -11.96
C ILE A 199 0.81 -17.68 -12.90
N ASN A 200 1.21 -18.96 -12.92
CA ASN A 200 2.27 -19.43 -13.81
C ASN A 200 1.85 -19.33 -15.30
N ASP A 201 0.59 -19.65 -15.61
CA ASP A 201 0.05 -19.50 -16.97
C ASP A 201 0.04 -18.04 -17.42
N LEU A 202 -0.38 -17.12 -16.54
CA LEU A 202 -0.38 -15.68 -16.83
C LEU A 202 1.04 -15.18 -17.15
N PHE A 203 2.03 -15.60 -16.38
CA PHE A 203 3.42 -15.20 -16.59
C PHE A 203 4.00 -15.76 -17.90
N ARG A 204 3.68 -17.02 -18.22
CA ARG A 204 4.05 -17.62 -19.51
C ARG A 204 3.40 -16.88 -20.68
N GLN A 205 2.12 -16.55 -20.58
CA GLN A 205 1.39 -15.82 -21.64
C GLN A 205 1.89 -14.39 -21.86
N ALA A 206 2.44 -13.78 -20.81
CA ALA A 206 3.02 -12.44 -20.87
C ALA A 206 4.53 -12.43 -21.19
N ASP A 207 5.12 -13.60 -21.51
CA ASP A 207 6.55 -13.77 -21.79
C ASP A 207 7.47 -13.20 -20.68
N VAL A 208 7.06 -13.34 -19.42
CA VAL A 208 7.86 -12.88 -18.28
C VAL A 208 9.15 -13.72 -18.21
N PRO A 209 10.34 -13.11 -18.07
CA PRO A 209 11.57 -13.87 -17.86
C PRO A 209 11.52 -14.68 -16.55
N VAL A 210 12.07 -15.89 -16.55
CA VAL A 210 12.04 -16.77 -15.36
C VAL A 210 12.67 -16.11 -14.14
N ASP A 211 13.76 -15.37 -14.31
CA ASP A 211 14.56 -14.70 -13.28
C ASP A 211 14.54 -13.17 -13.39
N PHE A 212 13.36 -12.63 -13.72
CA PHE A 212 13.09 -11.19 -13.75
C PHE A 212 13.37 -10.49 -12.40
N GLU A 213 13.40 -9.16 -12.40
CA GLU A 213 13.97 -8.42 -11.27
C GLU A 213 13.00 -8.15 -10.13
N VAL A 214 11.82 -7.58 -10.40
CA VAL A 214 10.94 -7.06 -9.32
C VAL A 214 9.53 -7.59 -9.48
N LEU A 215 9.02 -8.26 -8.44
CA LEU A 215 7.62 -8.64 -8.30
C LEU A 215 6.99 -7.85 -7.15
N SER A 216 5.91 -7.12 -7.42
CA SER A 216 5.07 -6.47 -6.41
C SER A 216 3.73 -7.20 -6.32
N ILE A 217 3.41 -7.69 -5.12
CA ILE A 217 2.18 -8.41 -4.79
C ILE A 217 1.40 -7.56 -3.78
N ASP A 218 0.39 -6.85 -4.28
CA ASP A 218 -0.47 -5.99 -3.48
C ASP A 218 -1.92 -6.12 -3.99
N ILE A 219 -2.60 -7.19 -3.57
CA ILE A 219 -3.92 -7.59 -4.10
C ILE A 219 -4.90 -7.97 -3.00
N ASP A 220 -4.66 -7.45 -1.80
CA ASP A 220 -5.48 -7.61 -0.61
C ASP A 220 -5.80 -9.09 -0.27
N SER A 221 -5.23 -9.59 0.83
CA SER A 221 -5.55 -10.86 1.47
C SER A 221 -5.13 -12.16 0.78
N ILE A 222 -5.10 -12.25 -0.55
CA ILE A 222 -4.74 -13.49 -1.28
C ILE A 222 -3.24 -13.62 -1.60
N ASP A 223 -2.45 -12.63 -1.21
CA ASP A 223 -1.03 -12.43 -1.54
C ASP A 223 -0.19 -13.68 -1.24
N TYR A 224 -0.39 -14.26 -0.05
CA TYR A 224 0.28 -15.48 0.39
C TYR A 224 0.04 -16.65 -0.58
N TYR A 225 -1.21 -16.85 -1.00
CA TYR A 225 -1.59 -17.98 -1.87
C TYR A 225 -1.06 -17.80 -3.28
N VAL A 226 -1.12 -16.57 -3.78
CA VAL A 226 -0.61 -16.23 -5.11
C VAL A 226 0.91 -16.41 -5.15
N TRP A 227 1.64 -15.91 -4.15
CA TRP A 227 3.09 -16.13 -4.10
C TRP A 227 3.45 -17.61 -3.89
N ARG A 228 2.67 -18.34 -3.08
CA ARG A 228 2.82 -19.79 -2.92
C ARG A 228 2.69 -20.51 -4.26
N GLY A 229 1.68 -20.15 -5.06
CA GLY A 229 1.40 -20.74 -6.38
C GLY A 229 2.44 -20.43 -7.46
N LEU A 230 3.19 -19.33 -7.34
CA LEU A 230 4.22 -18.96 -8.32
C LEU A 230 5.46 -19.87 -8.16
N THR A 231 5.55 -20.95 -8.94
CA THR A 231 6.61 -21.97 -8.80
C THR A 231 7.56 -22.04 -9.99
N GLU A 232 7.13 -21.56 -11.16
CA GLU A 232 7.95 -21.62 -12.40
C GLU A 232 8.90 -20.42 -12.54
N PHE A 233 8.68 -19.36 -11.78
CA PHE A 233 9.42 -18.09 -11.85
C PHE A 233 10.06 -17.75 -10.51
N ARG A 234 11.22 -17.10 -10.58
CA ARG A 234 12.07 -16.70 -9.45
C ARG A 234 12.46 -15.23 -9.56
N PRO A 235 11.52 -14.29 -9.32
CA PRO A 235 11.86 -12.86 -9.24
C PRO A 235 13.01 -12.64 -8.28
N LYS A 236 13.93 -11.71 -8.58
CA LYS A 236 15.06 -11.42 -7.69
C LYS A 236 14.59 -10.72 -6.42
N ILE A 237 13.69 -9.76 -6.54
CA ILE A 237 13.10 -8.98 -5.46
C ILE A 237 11.60 -9.23 -5.44
N VAL A 238 11.05 -9.56 -4.27
CA VAL A 238 9.60 -9.65 -4.04
C VAL A 238 9.21 -8.62 -3.00
N ILE A 239 8.22 -7.81 -3.35
CA ILE A 239 7.53 -6.87 -2.46
C ILE A 239 6.15 -7.46 -2.22
N ILE A 240 5.73 -7.60 -0.96
CA ILE A 240 4.45 -8.22 -0.63
C ILE A 240 3.83 -7.59 0.61
N GLU A 241 2.52 -7.33 0.56
CA GLU A 241 1.77 -6.84 1.72
C GLU A 241 1.74 -7.90 2.83
N TYR A 242 1.80 -7.45 4.09
CA TYR A 242 1.62 -8.32 5.24
C TYR A 242 0.70 -7.71 6.29
N ASN A 243 0.13 -8.57 7.11
CA ASN A 243 -0.65 -8.16 8.26
C ASN A 243 0.29 -7.83 9.43
N SER A 244 0.71 -6.58 9.48
CA SER A 244 1.57 -6.04 10.55
C SER A 244 0.92 -5.99 11.93
N SER A 245 -0.39 -6.15 12.02
CA SER A 245 -1.09 -6.22 13.33
C SER A 245 -0.81 -7.52 14.07
N ILE A 246 -0.25 -8.53 13.38
CA ILE A 246 0.16 -9.80 13.96
C ILE A 246 1.63 -9.72 14.37
N LEU A 247 1.91 -10.02 15.64
CA LEU A 247 3.27 -10.01 16.18
C LEU A 247 4.21 -10.98 15.44
N PRO A 248 5.53 -10.67 15.38
CA PRO A 248 6.48 -11.43 14.57
C PRO A 248 6.74 -12.87 15.04
N ASP A 249 6.29 -13.23 16.25
CA ASP A 249 6.37 -14.60 16.80
C ASP A 249 5.09 -15.42 16.54
N LYS A 250 4.09 -14.86 15.84
CA LYS A 250 2.80 -15.50 15.57
C LYS A 250 2.64 -15.82 14.09
N GLU A 251 2.15 -17.03 13.83
CA GLU A 251 1.76 -17.47 12.49
C GLU A 251 0.29 -17.17 12.24
N TYR A 252 0.03 -16.53 11.12
CA TYR A 252 -1.31 -16.29 10.60
C TYR A 252 -1.28 -16.29 9.08
N VAL A 253 -2.27 -16.94 8.48
CA VAL A 253 -2.64 -16.80 7.08
C VAL A 253 -4.16 -16.81 7.05
N VAL A 254 -4.77 -15.79 6.43
CA VAL A 254 -6.22 -15.76 6.25
C VAL A 254 -6.68 -17.04 5.53
N PRO A 255 -7.77 -17.71 5.97
CA PRO A 255 -8.29 -18.87 5.26
C PRO A 255 -8.61 -18.52 3.81
N LYS A 256 -8.23 -19.37 2.84
CA LYS A 256 -8.40 -19.09 1.40
C LYS A 256 -9.85 -18.74 1.01
N ALA A 257 -10.83 -19.38 1.66
CA ALA A 257 -12.25 -19.12 1.43
C ALA A 257 -12.70 -17.73 1.91
N ASP A 258 -11.96 -17.13 2.84
CA ASP A 258 -12.26 -15.83 3.46
C ASP A 258 -11.37 -14.72 2.91
N ALA A 259 -10.25 -15.05 2.27
CA ALA A 259 -9.28 -14.09 1.74
C ALA A 259 -9.95 -13.06 0.80
N ALA A 260 -10.79 -13.50 -0.14
CA ALA A 260 -11.50 -12.58 -1.04
C ALA A 260 -12.61 -11.74 -0.36
N ARG A 261 -12.93 -11.99 0.91
CA ARG A 261 -14.03 -11.35 1.66
C ARG A 261 -13.56 -10.46 2.81
N LEU A 262 -12.39 -10.72 3.37
CA LEU A 262 -11.90 -10.07 4.59
C LEU A 262 -10.99 -8.86 4.33
N GLY A 263 -11.04 -8.28 3.12
CA GLY A 263 -10.38 -7.02 2.79
C GLY A 263 -10.73 -5.88 3.75
N ALA A 264 -9.73 -5.09 4.12
CA ALA A 264 -9.78 -3.99 5.09
C ALA A 264 -10.18 -4.41 6.52
N THR A 265 -9.69 -5.56 6.99
CA THR A 265 -9.90 -6.04 8.38
C THR A 265 -8.60 -6.47 9.05
N SER A 266 -8.55 -6.56 10.38
CA SER A 266 -7.40 -7.14 11.09
C SER A 266 -7.16 -8.63 10.85
N LYS A 267 -8.05 -9.31 10.12
CA LYS A 267 -8.02 -10.75 9.85
C LYS A 267 -7.65 -11.07 8.40
N GLU A 268 -7.02 -10.14 7.71
CA GLU A 268 -6.60 -10.33 6.33
C GLU A 268 -5.13 -10.70 6.18
N GLY A 269 -4.75 -11.06 4.95
CA GLY A 269 -3.37 -11.31 4.55
C GLY A 269 -2.68 -12.42 5.35
N ALA A 270 -1.39 -12.25 5.56
CA ALA A 270 -0.56 -13.18 6.31
C ALA A 270 0.38 -12.42 7.26
N SER A 271 0.68 -13.04 8.41
CA SER A 271 1.71 -12.54 9.33
C SER A 271 3.10 -12.55 8.67
N ILE A 272 3.99 -11.69 9.17
CA ILE A 272 5.40 -11.69 8.77
C ILE A 272 6.06 -13.07 8.92
N LEU A 273 5.74 -13.83 9.98
CA LEU A 273 6.33 -15.15 10.22
C LEU A 273 5.89 -16.19 9.18
N SER A 274 4.61 -16.19 8.79
CA SER A 274 4.10 -17.05 7.71
C SER A 274 4.77 -16.73 6.37
N LEU A 275 4.89 -15.44 6.03
CA LEU A 275 5.56 -15.01 4.79
C LEU A 275 7.05 -15.33 4.82
N TYR A 276 7.72 -15.15 5.97
CA TYR A 276 9.11 -15.53 6.17
C TYR A 276 9.33 -17.03 5.93
N LYS A 277 8.49 -17.90 6.49
CA LYS A 277 8.58 -19.35 6.26
C LYS A 277 8.32 -19.73 4.81
N LEU A 278 7.34 -19.10 4.16
CA LEU A 278 7.07 -19.30 2.74
C LEU A 278 8.27 -18.87 1.89
N ALA A 279 8.86 -17.72 2.19
CA ALA A 279 10.05 -17.21 1.52
C ALA A 279 11.22 -18.19 1.62
N LEU A 280 11.53 -18.70 2.82
CA LEU A 280 12.59 -19.68 3.02
C LEU A 280 12.36 -20.95 2.20
N ALA A 281 11.13 -21.47 2.18
CA ALA A 281 10.79 -22.66 1.39
C ALA A 281 10.94 -22.44 -0.13
N LYS A 282 10.91 -21.17 -0.58
CA LYS A 282 11.06 -20.76 -1.98
C LYS A 282 12.47 -20.27 -2.32
N GLY A 283 13.43 -20.33 -1.40
CA GLY A 283 14.80 -19.85 -1.62
C GLY A 283 14.92 -18.32 -1.56
N TYR A 284 14.18 -17.68 -0.65
CA TYR A 284 14.20 -16.23 -0.43
C TYR A 284 14.58 -15.88 1.01
N ARG A 285 15.23 -14.73 1.15
CA ARG A 285 15.59 -14.11 2.43
C ARG A 285 14.82 -12.81 2.61
N LEU A 286 14.15 -12.65 3.76
CA LEU A 286 13.59 -11.37 4.17
C LEU A 286 14.72 -10.41 4.50
N VAL A 287 14.77 -9.26 3.82
CA VAL A 287 15.83 -8.27 3.98
C VAL A 287 15.33 -6.97 4.62
N TYR A 288 14.05 -6.67 4.49
CA TYR A 288 13.49 -5.41 4.98
C TYR A 288 11.96 -5.45 5.09
N GLY A 289 11.40 -4.66 6.01
CA GLY A 289 10.00 -4.25 6.01
C GLY A 289 9.96 -2.74 6.12
N GLU A 290 9.13 -2.08 5.30
CA GLU A 290 9.13 -0.61 5.28
C GLU A 290 8.50 0.00 6.55
N LEU A 291 8.78 1.27 6.80
CA LEU A 291 8.51 1.93 8.08
C LEU A 291 7.02 2.11 8.42
N SER A 292 6.13 2.10 7.44
CA SER A 292 4.67 2.16 7.65
C SER A 292 4.08 0.83 8.13
N GLY A 293 4.74 -0.29 7.83
CA GLY A 293 4.29 -1.63 8.20
C GLY A 293 3.23 -2.21 7.25
N ALA A 294 3.24 -1.83 5.99
CA ALA A 294 2.46 -2.39 4.89
C ALA A 294 3.22 -3.49 4.13
N ASN A 295 4.49 -3.24 3.74
CA ASN A 295 5.18 -4.07 2.76
C ASN A 295 6.48 -4.71 3.28
N LEU A 296 6.71 -5.97 2.89
CA LEU A 296 7.95 -6.72 3.12
C LEU A 296 8.73 -6.89 1.82
N PHE A 297 10.06 -6.89 1.93
CA PHE A 297 10.99 -7.06 0.81
C PHE A 297 11.82 -8.33 1.01
N PHE A 298 11.73 -9.21 0.02
CA PHE A 298 12.46 -10.47 -0.02
C PHE A 298 13.43 -10.49 -1.19
N LEU A 299 14.59 -11.09 -0.96
CA LEU A 299 15.63 -11.28 -1.96
C LEU A 299 15.82 -12.78 -2.25
N HIS A 300 15.83 -13.17 -3.51
CA HIS A 300 16.15 -14.54 -3.90
C HIS A 300 17.61 -14.88 -3.55
N GLU A 301 17.88 -16.12 -3.14
CA GLU A 301 19.20 -16.57 -2.68
C GLU A 301 20.31 -16.33 -3.70
N SER A 302 19.98 -16.39 -5.00
CA SER A 302 20.94 -16.10 -6.09
C SER A 302 21.47 -14.67 -6.10
N CYS A 303 20.88 -13.75 -5.34
CA CYS A 303 21.31 -12.35 -5.26
C CYS A 303 22.02 -12.02 -3.94
N THR A 304 22.11 -12.99 -3.02
CA THR A 304 22.66 -12.76 -1.67
C THR A 304 24.17 -12.55 -1.67
N GLU A 305 24.89 -12.93 -2.73
CA GLU A 305 26.32 -12.62 -2.87
C GLU A 305 26.61 -11.14 -3.15
N HIS A 306 25.60 -10.37 -3.58
CA HIS A 306 25.75 -8.95 -3.89
C HIS A 306 25.52 -8.03 -2.68
N LEU A 307 25.03 -8.57 -1.57
CA LEU A 307 24.58 -7.81 -0.40
C LEU A 307 24.97 -8.56 0.88
N ASP A 308 25.56 -7.86 1.85
CA ASP A 308 25.80 -8.44 3.17
C ASP A 308 24.49 -8.51 3.97
N LEU A 309 23.94 -9.73 4.08
CA LEU A 309 22.73 -10.01 4.85
C LEU A 309 23.00 -10.41 6.31
N SER A 310 24.25 -10.33 6.76
CA SER A 310 24.61 -10.71 8.12
C SER A 310 23.93 -9.83 9.17
N GLY A 311 23.55 -10.45 10.29
CA GLY A 311 22.91 -9.76 11.42
C GLY A 311 21.48 -9.31 11.20
N ILE A 312 20.84 -9.66 10.07
CA ILE A 312 19.40 -9.46 9.85
C ILE A 312 18.62 -10.55 10.58
N GLU A 313 17.90 -10.16 11.62
CA GLU A 313 16.94 -11.00 12.33
C GLU A 313 15.50 -10.61 11.95
N LEU A 314 14.56 -11.55 12.05
CA LEU A 314 13.15 -11.31 11.70
C LEU A 314 12.57 -10.08 12.41
N VAL A 315 12.93 -9.90 13.68
CA VAL A 315 12.47 -8.77 14.51
C VAL A 315 12.94 -7.41 14.00
N ASP A 316 14.07 -7.33 13.29
CA ASP A 316 14.57 -6.06 12.73
C ASP A 316 13.77 -5.58 11.52
N THR A 317 13.11 -6.53 10.85
CA THR A 317 12.32 -6.29 9.65
C THR A 317 10.84 -6.11 9.95
N TYR A 318 10.41 -6.43 11.18
CA TYR A 318 9.03 -6.24 11.61
C TYR A 318 8.76 -4.77 11.93
N GLN A 319 7.62 -4.29 11.43
CA GLN A 319 7.09 -2.97 11.76
C GLN A 319 5.59 -3.10 12.03
N PRO A 320 5.08 -2.67 13.19
CA PRO A 320 3.64 -2.67 13.43
C PRO A 320 2.96 -1.61 12.55
N PRO A 321 1.62 -1.66 12.40
CA PRO A 321 0.91 -0.68 11.61
C PRO A 321 1.02 0.71 12.27
N GLN A 322 1.62 1.67 11.57
CA GLN A 322 1.83 3.01 12.13
C GLN A 322 0.55 3.86 12.15
N PHE A 323 -0.49 3.44 11.42
CA PHE A 323 -1.75 4.17 11.33
C PHE A 323 -2.64 4.05 12.58
N GLY A 324 -2.37 3.11 13.49
CA GLY A 324 -3.08 2.95 14.77
C GLY A 324 -2.55 3.84 15.91
N VAL A 325 -1.33 4.37 15.79
CA VAL A 325 -0.69 5.20 16.83
C VAL A 325 -1.51 6.46 17.12
N LEU A 326 -2.03 7.08 16.07
CA LEU A 326 -2.85 8.29 16.14
C LEU A 326 -4.28 8.02 16.63
N ALA A 327 -4.71 6.75 16.66
CA ALA A 327 -6.05 6.30 17.07
C ALA A 327 -6.08 5.67 18.48
N GLY A 328 -5.04 5.88 19.30
CA GLY A 328 -4.97 5.31 20.65
C GLY A 328 -4.58 3.83 20.70
N GLY A 329 -3.98 3.31 19.62
CA GLY A 329 -3.45 1.94 19.55
C GLY A 329 -4.25 1.00 18.65
N GLU A 330 -5.51 1.30 18.31
CA GLU A 330 -6.32 0.47 17.41
C GLU A 330 -7.09 1.35 16.40
N ALA A 331 -6.98 1.04 15.10
CA ALA A 331 -7.78 1.67 14.07
C ALA A 331 -9.16 0.99 13.93
N PRO A 332 -10.17 1.64 13.31
CA PRO A 332 -11.54 1.10 13.19
C PRO A 332 -11.67 -0.26 12.49
N ASN A 333 -10.71 -0.63 11.65
CA ASN A 333 -10.63 -1.95 11.01
C ASN A 333 -10.04 -3.04 11.92
N GLY A 334 -9.71 -2.69 13.17
CA GLY A 334 -9.04 -3.53 14.15
C GLY A 334 -7.54 -3.70 13.91
N ARG A 335 -6.97 -3.10 12.85
CA ARG A 335 -5.52 -3.06 12.66
C ARG A 335 -4.97 -1.98 13.59
N GLY A 336 -3.90 -2.25 14.33
CA GLY A 336 -3.51 -1.37 15.43
C GLY A 336 -2.07 -1.56 15.86
N TYR A 337 -1.54 -0.55 16.55
CA TYR A 337 -0.27 -0.67 17.25
C TYR A 337 -0.42 -1.78 18.29
N PRO A 338 0.31 -2.91 18.19
CA PRO A 338 0.27 -3.92 19.23
C PRO A 338 0.76 -3.24 20.51
N ALA A 339 -0.09 -3.17 21.52
CA ALA A 339 0.28 -2.53 22.78
C ALA A 339 1.60 -3.15 23.27
N PRO A 340 2.65 -2.33 23.54
CA PRO A 340 3.81 -2.86 24.24
C PRO A 340 3.32 -3.40 25.58
N LYS A 341 3.53 -4.69 25.81
CA LYS A 341 3.23 -5.31 27.11
C LYS A 341 4.12 -4.76 28.20
#